data_AF-H3BIL4-F1
#
_entry.id   AF-H3BIL4-F1
#
_cell.length_a   1.000
_cell.length_b   1.000
_cell.length_c   1.000
_cell.angle_alpha   90.00
_cell.angle_beta   90.00
_cell.angle_gamma   90.00
#
_symmetry.space_group_name_H-M   'P 1'
#
loop_
_entity.id
_entity.type
_entity.pdbx_description
1 polymer ?
#
loop_
_entity_poly.entity_id
_entity_poly.type
_entity_poly.pdbx_seq_one_letter_code
_entity_poly.pdbx_strand_id
1 'polypeptide(L)'
;LTHLLMYCTYSAKLLGHVCVDHPRGIQVLTEALEKIQFLSAGKKKLKKNADLVEMQISPEEVKVLSSKTKLLLHSCPLHSISFCAVHETFVKVFGYVCRNIETRTHQCFLFQSQKLAHSVILMIGEAFKVAHTSNDKPRKNSGERSLALTDLQKMNQELKAENDSLRKKVVELEWRLQEKSVVSTTA
;
A
#
# COMPACT_ATOMS: atom_id res chain seq x y z
N LEU A 1 -6.88 15.41 -20.28
CA LEU A 1 -7.68 14.62 -19.31
C LEU A 1 -8.05 13.22 -19.84
N THR A 2 -8.34 13.04 -21.13
CA THR A 2 -8.58 11.71 -21.75
C THR A 2 -7.36 10.76 -21.75
N HIS A 3 -6.13 11.29 -21.68
CA HIS A 3 -4.90 10.48 -21.66
C HIS A 3 -4.64 9.68 -20.37
N LEU A 4 -5.37 9.94 -19.27
CA LEU A 4 -5.22 9.18 -18.02
C LEU A 4 -6.19 8.00 -17.89
N LEU A 5 -7.04 7.76 -18.90
CA LEU A 5 -8.00 6.65 -18.89
C LEU A 5 -7.34 5.27 -19.14
N MET A 6 -6.04 5.22 -19.45
CA MET A 6 -5.29 3.97 -19.64
C MET A 6 -4.05 3.93 -18.73
N TYR A 7 -3.00 4.68 -19.08
CA TYR A 7 -1.79 4.89 -18.28
C TYR A 7 -0.84 5.83 -19.06
N CYS A 8 0.11 6.46 -18.38
CA CYS A 8 1.22 7.18 -19.00
C CYS A 8 2.53 6.44 -18.80
N THR A 9 3.37 6.42 -19.83
CA THR A 9 4.61 5.64 -19.86
C THR A 9 5.84 6.53 -19.89
N TYR A 10 6.81 6.26 -19.00
CA TYR A 10 8.06 7.00 -18.87
C TYR A 10 9.26 6.06 -18.88
N SER A 11 10.31 6.43 -19.61
CA SER A 11 11.60 5.74 -19.52
C SER A 11 12.47 6.37 -18.45
N ALA A 12 13.02 5.53 -17.58
CA ALA A 12 13.95 5.95 -16.54
C ALA A 12 14.98 4.84 -16.26
N LYS A 13 16.07 5.22 -15.58
CA LYS A 13 17.05 4.26 -15.06
C LYS A 13 16.67 3.94 -13.60
N LEU A 14 16.46 2.67 -13.28
CA LEU A 14 16.26 2.24 -11.90
C LEU A 14 17.61 2.29 -11.16
N LEU A 15 17.68 3.05 -10.07
CA LEU A 15 18.86 3.08 -9.19
C LEU A 15 18.80 1.96 -8.16
N GLY A 16 17.59 1.66 -7.68
CA GLY A 16 17.32 0.59 -6.73
C GLY A 16 16.16 0.94 -5.81
N HIS A 17 15.96 0.10 -4.78
CA HIS A 17 15.02 0.34 -3.71
C HIS A 17 15.59 -0.13 -2.38
N VAL A 18 15.17 0.50 -1.28
CA VAL A 18 15.60 0.16 0.09
C VAL A 18 14.46 0.38 1.08
N CYS A 19 14.50 -0.33 2.20
CA CYS A 19 13.62 -0.05 3.33
C CYS A 19 13.97 1.30 3.97
N VAL A 20 12.93 2.04 4.35
CA VAL A 20 13.04 3.35 5.01
C VAL A 20 12.16 3.37 6.25
N ASP A 21 12.53 4.18 7.23
CA ASP A 21 11.83 4.24 8.52
C ASP A 21 10.61 5.17 8.47
N HIS A 22 10.67 6.19 7.62
CA HIS A 22 9.65 7.23 7.52
C HIS A 22 8.87 7.14 6.19
N PRO A 23 7.53 7.31 6.22
CA PRO A 23 6.69 7.25 5.03
C PRO A 23 6.80 8.48 4.11
N ARG A 24 7.40 9.57 4.58
CA ARG A 24 7.45 10.89 3.90
C ARG A 24 8.60 11.74 4.41
N GLY A 25 9.01 12.71 3.60
CA GLY A 25 10.03 13.70 3.94
C GLY A 25 11.14 13.78 2.89
N ILE A 26 11.69 14.98 2.69
CA ILE A 26 12.76 15.21 1.69
C ILE A 26 13.99 14.34 2.00
N GLN A 27 14.35 14.23 3.28
CA GLN A 27 15.49 13.45 3.76
C GLN A 27 15.40 11.96 3.42
N VAL A 28 14.19 11.41 3.26
CA VAL A 28 13.99 9.98 2.95
C VAL A 28 14.64 9.58 1.63
N LEU A 29 14.58 10.45 0.61
CA LEU A 29 15.21 10.17 -0.70
C LEU A 29 16.75 10.24 -0.60
N THR A 30 17.27 11.15 0.22
CA THR A 30 18.72 11.29 0.44
C THR A 30 19.28 10.07 1.15
N GLU A 31 18.69 9.67 2.27
CA GLU A 31 19.07 8.46 3.01
C GLU A 31 18.96 7.21 2.14
N ALA A 32 17.88 7.09 1.34
CA ALA A 32 17.70 5.97 0.44
C ALA A 32 18.78 5.92 -0.64
N LEU A 33 19.15 7.07 -1.20
CA LEU A 33 20.18 7.17 -2.23
C LEU A 33 21.55 6.77 -1.67
N GLU A 34 21.91 7.24 -0.49
CA GLU A 34 23.15 6.88 0.20
C GLU A 34 23.22 5.38 0.49
N LYS A 35 22.13 4.78 1.02
CA LYS A 35 22.03 3.34 1.26
C LYS A 35 22.23 2.53 -0.03
N ILE A 36 21.59 2.94 -1.13
CA ILE A 36 21.76 2.28 -2.44
C ILE A 36 23.21 2.40 -2.94
N GLN A 37 23.82 3.58 -2.82
CA GLN A 37 25.21 3.80 -3.23
C GLN A 37 26.17 2.94 -2.42
N PHE A 38 26.00 2.87 -1.10
CA PHE A 38 26.81 2.02 -0.22
C PHE A 38 26.69 0.53 -0.60
N LEU A 39 25.46 0.03 -0.78
CA LEU A 39 25.20 -1.36 -1.17
C LEU A 39 25.76 -1.71 -2.56
N SER A 40 25.82 -0.72 -3.47
CA SER A 40 26.36 -0.90 -4.82
C SER A 40 27.90 -0.77 -4.88
N ALA A 41 28.52 -0.02 -3.96
CA ALA A 41 29.98 0.16 -3.90
C ALA A 41 30.73 -1.15 -3.61
N GLY A 42 30.15 -2.06 -2.83
CA GLY A 42 30.68 -3.41 -2.59
C GLY A 42 30.59 -4.34 -3.80
N LYS A 43 29.71 -4.06 -4.77
CA LYS A 43 29.48 -4.88 -5.97
C LYS A 43 30.30 -4.36 -7.16
N LYS A 44 31.64 -4.33 -7.03
CA LYS A 44 32.58 -3.84 -8.07
C LYS A 44 32.43 -4.50 -9.46
N LYS A 45 31.77 -5.66 -9.59
CA LYS A 45 31.59 -6.39 -10.87
C LYS A 45 30.23 -6.19 -11.56
N LEU A 46 29.24 -5.55 -10.93
CA LEU A 46 27.90 -5.35 -11.54
C LEU A 46 27.60 -3.87 -11.86
N LYS A 47 28.63 -3.08 -12.14
CA LYS A 47 28.52 -1.64 -12.40
C LYS A 47 28.05 -1.29 -13.82
N LYS A 48 27.64 -2.26 -14.64
CA LYS A 48 27.41 -2.03 -16.09
C LYS A 48 25.98 -1.90 -16.56
N ASN A 49 24.96 -2.37 -15.83
CA ASN A 49 23.58 -2.18 -16.24
C ASN A 49 22.78 -1.66 -15.07
N ALA A 50 22.67 -0.34 -14.94
CA ALA A 50 21.51 0.16 -14.25
C ALA A 50 20.33 -0.09 -15.18
N ASP A 51 19.37 -0.89 -14.72
CA ASP A 51 18.31 -1.38 -15.58
C ASP A 51 17.48 -0.20 -16.08
N LEU A 52 17.50 -0.02 -17.40
CA LEU A 52 16.54 0.83 -18.08
C LEU A 52 15.17 0.20 -17.87
N VAL A 53 14.26 1.00 -17.32
CA VAL A 53 12.91 0.58 -17.00
C VAL A 53 11.90 1.49 -17.68
N GLU A 54 10.76 0.88 -17.96
CA GLU A 54 9.54 1.54 -18.38
C GLU A 54 8.62 1.65 -17.16
N MET A 55 8.35 2.88 -16.71
CA MET A 55 7.41 3.17 -15.64
C MET A 55 6.05 3.52 -16.24
N GLN A 56 5.03 2.74 -15.93
CA GLN A 56 3.65 2.98 -16.33
C GLN A 56 2.86 3.48 -15.12
N ILE A 57 2.20 4.62 -15.26
CA ILE A 57 1.49 5.31 -14.18
C ILE A 57 0.01 5.37 -14.55
N SER A 58 -0.85 4.79 -13.72
CA SER A 58 -2.30 4.90 -13.83
C SER A 58 -2.93 5.31 -12.49
N PRO A 59 -4.23 5.66 -12.46
CA PRO A 59 -4.95 5.92 -11.20
C PRO A 59 -4.97 4.73 -10.24
N GLU A 60 -4.77 3.51 -10.73
CA GLU A 60 -4.82 2.27 -9.95
C GLU A 60 -3.45 1.93 -9.34
N GLU A 61 -2.38 2.00 -10.15
CA GLU A 61 -1.05 1.54 -9.76
C GLU A 61 0.09 2.17 -10.59
N VAL A 62 1.30 2.07 -10.04
CA VAL A 62 2.56 2.34 -10.73
C VAL A 62 3.25 1.01 -11.02
N LYS A 63 3.45 0.69 -12.30
CA LYS A 63 4.20 -0.48 -12.76
C LYS A 63 5.59 -0.08 -13.22
N VAL A 64 6.56 -0.93 -12.92
CA VAL A 64 7.94 -0.81 -13.40
C VAL A 64 8.28 -2.07 -14.17
N LEU A 65 8.57 -1.93 -15.45
CA LEU A 65 8.90 -3.04 -16.35
C LEU A 65 10.33 -2.88 -16.87
N SER A 66 11.00 -4.00 -17.14
CA SER A 66 12.28 -3.98 -17.86
C SER A 66 12.07 -3.42 -19.27
N SER A 67 12.81 -2.38 -19.65
CA SER A 67 12.68 -1.82 -21.01
C SER A 67 13.05 -2.82 -22.10
N LYS A 68 13.96 -3.77 -21.80
CA LYS A 68 14.45 -4.75 -22.77
C LYS A 68 13.49 -5.93 -22.96
N THR A 69 13.00 -6.50 -21.86
CA THR A 69 12.19 -7.74 -21.90
C THR A 69 10.70 -7.50 -21.73
N LYS A 70 10.30 -6.28 -21.36
CA LYS A 70 8.92 -5.92 -20.98
C LYS A 70 8.38 -6.77 -19.81
N LEU A 71 9.27 -7.41 -19.05
CA LEU A 71 8.91 -8.15 -17.84
C LEU A 71 8.54 -7.17 -16.72
N LEU A 72 7.44 -7.43 -16.03
CA LEU A 72 7.05 -6.69 -14.82
C LEU A 72 8.05 -6.97 -13.70
N LEU A 73 8.71 -5.92 -13.21
CA LEU A 73 9.69 -5.98 -12.12
C LEU A 73 9.03 -5.64 -10.78
N HIS A 74 8.24 -4.57 -10.76
CA HIS A 74 7.54 -4.10 -9.57
C HIS A 74 6.16 -3.56 -9.95
N SER A 75 5.16 -3.81 -9.11
CA SER A 75 3.88 -3.12 -9.15
C SER A 75 3.58 -2.53 -7.78
N CYS A 76 3.14 -1.28 -7.74
CA CYS A 76 2.79 -0.59 -6.51
C CYS A 76 1.41 0.05 -6.67
N PRO A 77 0.39 -0.39 -5.90
CA PRO A 77 -0.91 0.27 -5.91
C PRO A 77 -0.78 1.74 -5.54
N LEU A 78 -1.46 2.62 -6.27
CA LEU A 78 -1.28 4.06 -6.12
C LEU A 78 -1.61 4.52 -4.69
N HIS A 79 -2.68 3.95 -4.09
CA HIS A 79 -3.08 4.22 -2.70
C HIS A 79 -2.04 3.80 -1.65
N SER A 80 -1.07 2.95 -2.01
CA SER A 80 0.01 2.51 -1.13
C SER A 80 1.23 3.43 -1.19
N ILE A 81 1.30 4.33 -2.17
CA ILE A 81 2.35 5.35 -2.26
C ILE A 81 2.04 6.46 -1.26
N SER A 82 2.95 6.71 -0.31
CA SER A 82 2.79 7.69 0.76
C SER A 82 3.52 9.02 0.48
N PHE A 83 4.51 9.00 -0.42
CA PHE A 83 5.29 10.17 -0.78
C PHE A 83 5.91 9.99 -2.16
N CYS A 84 6.04 11.07 -2.94
CA CYS A 84 6.83 11.08 -4.16
C CYS A 84 7.47 12.46 -4.34
N ALA A 85 8.71 12.49 -4.82
CA ALA A 85 9.47 13.72 -4.95
C ALA A 85 10.63 13.59 -5.94
N VAL A 86 11.11 14.73 -6.41
CA VAL A 86 12.44 14.86 -7.00
C VAL A 86 13.44 15.09 -5.86
N HIS A 87 14.62 14.50 -5.96
CA HIS A 87 15.67 14.73 -4.98
C HIS A 87 16.13 16.21 -5.02
N GLU A 88 16.33 16.81 -3.85
CA GLU A 88 16.64 18.23 -3.68
C GLU A 88 17.94 18.65 -4.40
N THR A 89 19.06 17.96 -4.12
CA THR A 89 20.35 18.24 -4.77
C THR A 89 20.47 17.61 -6.17
N PHE A 90 20.09 16.34 -6.31
CA PHE A 90 20.23 15.61 -7.57
C PHE A 90 18.93 15.64 -8.37
N VAL A 91 18.64 16.75 -9.05
CA VAL A 91 17.36 17.00 -9.74
C VAL A 91 16.98 16.00 -10.86
N LYS A 92 17.92 15.16 -11.29
CA LYS A 92 17.69 14.05 -12.23
C LYS A 92 17.19 12.78 -11.53
N VAL A 93 17.32 12.71 -10.21
CA VAL A 93 16.90 11.62 -9.35
C VAL A 93 15.53 11.94 -8.79
N PHE A 94 14.62 10.99 -8.88
CA PHE A 94 13.29 11.09 -8.31
C PHE A 94 12.88 9.74 -7.74
N GLY A 95 11.85 9.73 -6.92
CA GLY A 95 11.39 8.49 -6.33
C GLY A 95 10.04 8.62 -5.66
N TYR A 96 9.58 7.47 -5.19
CA TYR A 96 8.40 7.37 -4.36
C TYR A 96 8.65 6.42 -3.19
N VAL A 97 7.91 6.64 -2.11
CA VAL A 97 7.86 5.79 -0.93
C VAL A 97 6.51 5.10 -0.94
N CYS A 98 6.50 3.78 -0.78
CA CYS A 98 5.27 3.02 -0.64
C CYS A 98 5.31 2.14 0.61
N ARG A 99 4.12 1.80 1.10
CA ARG A 99 3.94 0.87 2.20
C ARG A 99 3.72 -0.54 1.66
N ASN A 100 4.53 -1.48 2.10
CA ASN A 100 4.25 -2.90 1.92
C ASN A 100 3.19 -3.31 2.97
N ILE A 101 2.07 -3.87 2.50
CA ILE A 101 0.92 -4.20 3.35
C ILE A 101 1.22 -5.41 4.25
N GLU A 102 1.96 -6.38 3.74
CA GLU A 102 2.27 -7.64 4.44
C GLU A 102 3.32 -7.41 5.54
N THR A 103 4.44 -6.79 5.19
CA THR A 103 5.54 -6.56 6.13
C THR A 103 5.30 -5.33 7.01
N ARG A 104 4.33 -4.49 6.66
CA ARG A 104 4.06 -3.17 7.28
C ARG A 104 5.27 -2.23 7.26
N THR A 105 6.25 -2.47 6.39
CA THR A 105 7.44 -1.62 6.23
C THR A 105 7.27 -0.63 5.08
N HIS A 106 8.04 0.45 5.11
CA HIS A 106 8.13 1.40 4.00
C HIS A 106 9.32 1.07 3.11
N GLN A 107 9.12 1.18 1.80
CA GLN A 107 10.17 1.04 0.80
C GLN A 107 10.24 2.29 -0.07
N CYS A 108 11.45 2.78 -0.29
CA CYS A 108 11.72 3.89 -1.19
C CYS A 108 12.32 3.34 -2.49
N PHE A 109 11.72 3.70 -3.63
CA PHE A 109 12.19 3.38 -4.96
C PHE A 109 12.80 4.63 -5.60
N LEU A 110 14.05 4.52 -6.08
CA LEU A 110 14.78 5.62 -6.69
C LEU A 110 15.09 5.37 -8.16
N PHE A 111 14.82 6.39 -8.97
CA PHE A 111 14.99 6.39 -10.42
C PHE A 111 15.78 7.61 -10.85
N GLN A 112 16.36 7.53 -12.04
CA GLN A 112 17.07 8.64 -12.66
C GLN A 112 16.55 8.88 -14.08
N SER A 113 16.19 10.12 -14.40
CA SER A 113 15.84 10.58 -15.75
C SER A 113 16.39 11.98 -16.00
N GLN A 114 16.99 12.21 -17.17
CA GLN A 114 17.57 13.51 -17.49
C GLN A 114 16.52 14.59 -17.77
N LYS A 115 15.36 14.20 -18.29
CA LYS A 115 14.36 15.14 -18.82
C LYS A 115 13.01 15.06 -18.12
N LEU A 116 12.65 13.91 -17.55
CA LEU A 116 11.27 13.62 -17.17
C LEU A 116 11.05 13.49 -15.66
N ALA A 117 12.07 13.71 -14.82
CA ALA A 117 11.95 13.52 -13.36
C ALA A 117 10.77 14.31 -12.75
N HIS A 118 10.69 15.62 -13.02
CA HIS A 118 9.59 16.46 -12.55
C HIS A 118 8.25 16.06 -13.16
N SER A 119 8.21 15.78 -14.47
CA SER A 119 6.98 15.37 -15.16
C SER A 119 6.40 14.08 -14.59
N VAL A 120 7.24 13.12 -14.20
CA VAL A 120 6.82 11.88 -13.55
C VAL A 120 6.17 12.17 -12.20
N ILE A 121 6.79 12.99 -11.35
CA ILE A 121 6.23 13.34 -10.03
C ILE A 121 4.88 14.05 -10.18
N LEU A 122 4.78 14.99 -11.12
CA LEU A 122 3.50 15.64 -11.44
C LEU A 122 2.47 14.61 -11.92
N MET A 123 2.88 13.64 -12.72
CA MET A 123 1.95 12.62 -13.22
C MET A 123 1.42 11.71 -12.12
N ILE A 124 2.27 11.31 -11.17
CA ILE A 124 1.85 10.57 -9.98
C ILE A 124 0.84 11.41 -9.17
N GLY A 125 1.12 12.69 -8.98
CA GLY A 125 0.21 13.62 -8.29
C GLY A 125 -1.15 13.77 -8.97
N GLU A 126 -1.18 13.87 -10.30
CA GLU A 126 -2.42 13.91 -11.07
C GLU A 126 -3.18 12.58 -11.03
N ALA A 127 -2.48 11.45 -11.12
CA ALA A 127 -3.08 10.12 -10.96
C ALA A 127 -3.76 9.99 -9.58
N PHE A 128 -3.13 10.52 -8.52
CA PHE A 128 -3.75 10.57 -7.20
C PHE A 128 -5.05 11.35 -7.20
N LYS A 129 -5.10 12.55 -7.80
CA LYS A 129 -6.34 13.35 -7.88
C LYS A 129 -7.47 12.59 -8.59
N VAL A 130 -7.15 11.89 -9.68
CA VAL A 130 -8.11 11.06 -10.42
C VAL A 130 -8.59 9.88 -9.58
N ALA A 131 -7.69 9.19 -8.89
CA ALA A 131 -8.05 8.05 -8.02
C ALA A 131 -8.97 8.47 -6.87
N HIS A 132 -8.72 9.62 -6.23
CA HIS A 132 -9.55 10.15 -5.14
C HIS A 132 -10.93 10.57 -5.64
N THR A 133 -11.01 11.36 -6.72
CA THR A 133 -12.29 11.79 -7.30
C THR A 133 -13.14 10.63 -7.83
N SER A 134 -12.52 9.51 -8.22
CA SER A 134 -13.23 8.29 -8.64
C SER A 134 -13.82 7.51 -7.45
N ASN A 135 -13.21 7.62 -6.27
CA ASN A 135 -13.76 7.09 -5.03
C ASN A 135 -14.85 7.99 -4.42
N ASP A 136 -14.79 9.30 -4.68
CA ASP A 136 -15.79 10.28 -4.19
C ASP A 136 -17.04 10.40 -5.07
N LYS A 137 -16.98 9.96 -6.34
CA LYS A 137 -18.21 9.75 -7.12
C LYS A 137 -18.97 8.59 -6.46
N PRO A 138 -20.30 8.72 -6.22
CA PRO A 138 -21.08 7.58 -5.78
C PRO A 138 -20.91 6.49 -6.84
N ARG A 139 -20.13 5.45 -6.49
CA ARG A 139 -20.02 4.24 -7.30
C ARG A 139 -21.46 3.81 -7.56
N LYS A 140 -21.82 3.55 -8.82
CA LYS A 140 -23.14 3.01 -9.16
C LYS A 140 -23.45 1.64 -8.48
N ASN A 141 -22.49 1.06 -7.74
CA ASN A 141 -22.65 -0.09 -6.82
C ASN A 141 -22.71 0.30 -5.32
N SER A 142 -22.98 1.58 -5.00
CA SER A 142 -23.18 2.04 -3.61
C SER A 142 -24.37 1.37 -2.93
N GLY A 143 -25.39 0.95 -3.69
CA GLY A 143 -26.51 0.17 -3.18
C GLY A 143 -26.06 -1.18 -2.59
N GLU A 144 -25.34 -2.01 -3.35
CA GLU A 144 -24.97 -3.36 -2.92
C GLU A 144 -24.01 -3.39 -1.73
N ARG A 145 -23.04 -2.46 -1.66
CA ARG A 145 -22.15 -2.36 -0.49
C ARG A 145 -22.84 -1.77 0.72
N SER A 146 -23.77 -0.82 0.54
CA SER A 146 -24.58 -0.30 1.64
C SER A 146 -25.49 -1.39 2.20
N LEU A 147 -26.14 -2.18 1.33
CA LEU A 147 -26.96 -3.33 1.71
C LEU A 147 -26.12 -4.41 2.41
N ALA A 148 -24.98 -4.80 1.85
CA ALA A 148 -24.12 -5.80 2.47
C ALA A 148 -23.57 -5.35 3.84
N LEU A 149 -23.26 -4.06 4.01
CA LEU A 149 -22.82 -3.53 5.31
C LEU A 149 -23.97 -3.48 6.32
N THR A 150 -25.18 -3.10 5.90
CA THR A 150 -26.36 -3.12 6.78
C THR A 150 -26.76 -4.54 7.18
N ASP A 151 -26.68 -5.50 6.26
CA ASP A 151 -26.98 -6.90 6.52
C ASP A 151 -25.95 -7.51 7.49
N LEU A 152 -24.67 -7.22 7.29
CA LEU A 152 -23.60 -7.66 8.18
C LEU A 152 -23.70 -7.03 9.57
N GLN A 153 -24.14 -5.77 9.67
CA GLN A 153 -24.39 -5.09 10.95
C GLN A 153 -25.58 -5.69 11.68
N LYS A 154 -26.67 -5.99 10.98
CA LYS A 154 -27.84 -6.66 11.54
C LYS A 154 -27.49 -8.05 12.05
N MET A 155 -26.75 -8.82 11.26
CA MET A 155 -26.28 -10.15 11.66
C MET A 155 -25.35 -10.08 12.88
N ASN A 156 -24.47 -9.08 12.97
CA ASN A 156 -23.64 -8.86 14.15
C ASN A 156 -24.45 -8.53 15.41
N GLN A 157 -25.52 -7.74 15.27
CA GLN A 157 -26.42 -7.43 16.39
C GLN A 157 -27.18 -8.66 16.87
N GLU A 158 -27.69 -9.47 15.94
CA GLU A 158 -28.39 -10.73 16.25
C GLU A 158 -27.44 -11.71 16.95
N LEU A 159 -26.23 -11.90 16.40
CA LEU A 159 -25.21 -12.74 17.01
C LEU A 159 -24.81 -12.24 18.40
N LYS A 160 -24.73 -10.92 18.61
CA LYS A 160 -24.41 -10.36 19.93
C LYS A 160 -25.52 -10.62 20.94
N ALA A 161 -26.78 -10.46 20.54
CA ALA A 161 -27.94 -10.75 21.40
C ALA A 161 -28.03 -12.25 21.75
N GLU A 162 -27.75 -13.12 20.79
CA GLU A 162 -27.68 -14.56 21.04
C GLU A 162 -26.54 -14.92 21.99
N ASN A 163 -25.36 -14.33 21.80
CA ASN A 163 -24.20 -14.55 22.67
C ASN A 163 -24.48 -14.09 24.11
N ASP A 164 -25.17 -12.96 24.28
CA ASP A 164 -25.58 -12.46 25.60
C ASP A 164 -26.62 -13.39 26.27
N SER A 165 -27.56 -13.94 25.49
CA SER A 165 -28.54 -14.91 25.96
C SER A 165 -27.88 -16.23 26.38
N LEU A 166 -26.95 -16.73 25.57
CA LEU A 166 -26.16 -17.93 25.87
C LEU A 166 -25.31 -17.73 27.11
N ARG A 167 -24.65 -16.58 27.28
CA ARG A 167 -23.90 -16.25 28.49
C ARG A 167 -24.76 -16.28 29.75
N LYS A 168 -25.99 -15.76 29.69
CA LYS A 168 -26.94 -15.83 30.82
C LYS A 168 -27.31 -17.28 31.14
N LYS A 169 -27.61 -18.09 30.12
CA LYS A 169 -27.90 -19.52 30.31
C LYS A 169 -26.71 -20.29 30.88
N VAL A 170 -25.49 -19.96 30.45
CA VAL A 170 -24.27 -20.57 31.01
C VAL A 170 -24.17 -20.27 32.49
N VAL A 171 -24.33 -19.01 32.90
CA VAL A 171 -24.29 -18.62 34.33
C VAL A 171 -25.42 -19.30 35.14
N GLU A 172 -26.63 -19.40 34.59
CA GLU A 172 -27.75 -20.08 35.24
C GLU A 172 -27.47 -21.59 35.41
N LEU A 173 -26.93 -22.24 34.39
CA LEU A 173 -26.58 -23.66 34.45
C LEU A 173 -25.42 -23.90 35.42
N GLU A 174 -24.41 -23.03 35.44
CA GLU A 174 -23.31 -23.06 36.40
C GLU A 174 -23.83 -22.91 37.84
N TRP A 175 -24.75 -21.97 38.08
CA TRP A 175 -25.41 -21.79 39.38
C TRP A 175 -26.15 -23.07 39.82
N ARG A 176 -26.96 -23.65 38.92
CA ARG A 176 -27.71 -24.89 39.19
C ARG A 176 -26.80 -26.10 39.41
N LEU A 177 -25.61 -26.12 38.82
CA LEU A 177 -24.62 -27.18 39.06
C LEU A 177 -23.94 -27.01 40.42
N GLN A 178 -23.67 -25.77 40.86
CA GLN A 178 -23.19 -25.49 42.22
C GLN A 178 -24.22 -25.84 43.30
N GLU A 179 -25.52 -25.61 43.07
CA GLU A 179 -26.56 -26.04 44.02
C GLU A 179 -26.62 -27.57 44.17
N LYS A 180 -26.43 -28.32 43.08
CA LYS A 180 -26.44 -29.79 43.12
C LYS A 180 -25.21 -30.40 43.82
N SER A 181 -24.06 -29.73 43.77
CA SER A 181 -22.84 -30.19 44.46
C SER A 181 -22.86 -29.90 45.97
N VAL A 182 -23.57 -28.85 46.41
CA VAL A 182 -23.75 -28.56 47.84
C VAL A 182 -24.69 -29.57 48.50
N VAL A 183 -25.75 -29.99 47.82
CA VAL A 183 -26.72 -30.98 48.36
C VAL A 183 -26.12 -32.40 48.50
N SER A 184 -25.07 -32.73 47.74
CA SER A 184 -24.41 -34.03 47.78
C SER A 184 -23.27 -34.14 48.82
N THR A 185 -22.92 -33.05 49.52
CA THR A 185 -21.87 -33.04 50.55
C THR A 185 -22.42 -33.06 51.99
N THR A 186 -23.74 -32.99 52.17
CA THR A 186 -24.42 -33.05 53.49
C THR A 186 -25.19 -34.35 53.75
N ALA A 187 -24.81 -35.45 53.10
CA ALA A 187 -25.30 -36.80 53.42
C ALA A 187 -24.24 -37.60 54.18
#